data_AF-A0A535N0V4-F1
#
_entry.id   AF-A0A535N0V4-F1
#
_cell.length_a   1.000
_cell.length_b   1.000
_cell.length_c   1.000
_cell.angle_alpha   90.00
_cell.angle_beta   90.00
_cell.angle_gamma   90.00
#
_symmetry.space_group_name_H-M   'P 1'
#
loop_
_entity.id
_entity.type
_entity.pdbx_description
1 polymer ?
#
loop_
_entity_poly.entity_id
_entity_poly.type
_entity_poly.pdbx_seq_one_letter_code
_entity_poly.pdbx_strand_id
1 'polypeptide(L)'
;MRRFVEEPRAVDAVVVVLATWFVLGGYITAYAYVHTAGTILAGPEKAGFTTVTAAWSLLTLYLFAGFALGLRQGRAWNRALPDGQTGTFAAALIFGAAWIVDDAFWSPAFGVGGVGLDSLFTPPHLVEIAAAAIMVSGPLRAAARRGEAVASPVTLTSAALLLSVLTFATQFGHPLIDPWPARDYEFEGAAVKWIGENMGMAALLAQTAILAGTGLLLNSAFKLRPGSLIFVFTINGILVCITKGHFALLPVPIVAGVTADAWVAFTARRPGRPSASLCAVIGGAYAFAYMAEISLLPAGTSWGASLWAGAIIACTMLSWLMGRLLRAGLPAAIIEPYLTLAEESMPERWTLDPDSTAREQLIRSALDDLGTPEALGRSPLARLPSVSRGGSAAAELRALLVDVISELAASPAPRDAEAGHLLLDYYVRRVGSHEVIMERLHMSRPTYYRRLHHGYELVGNRIDQLSVANRVPVKE
;
A
#
# COMPACT_ATOMS: atom_id res chain seq x y z
N MET A 1 -15.98 -24.23 8.39
CA MET A 1 -15.70 -23.93 6.96
C MET A 1 -16.22 -22.57 6.51
N ARG A 2 -17.51 -22.22 6.67
CA ARG A 2 -18.06 -20.89 6.27
C ARG A 2 -17.23 -19.68 6.70
N ARG A 3 -16.78 -19.67 7.96
CA ARG A 3 -15.90 -18.62 8.52
C ARG A 3 -14.65 -18.35 7.68
N PHE A 4 -13.99 -19.41 7.19
CA PHE A 4 -12.78 -19.32 6.36
C PHE A 4 -13.05 -18.98 4.90
N VAL A 5 -14.29 -18.70 4.52
CA VAL A 5 -14.67 -18.32 3.15
C VAL A 5 -15.37 -16.96 3.14
N GLU A 6 -16.13 -16.66 4.20
CA GLU A 6 -16.97 -15.47 4.29
C GLU A 6 -16.36 -14.35 5.15
N GLU A 7 -15.53 -14.67 6.16
CA GLU A 7 -14.92 -13.65 7.03
C GLU A 7 -13.62 -13.12 6.40
N PRO A 8 -13.55 -11.82 6.01
CA PRO A 8 -12.41 -11.29 5.25
C PRO A 8 -11.05 -11.53 5.91
N ARG A 9 -10.97 -11.35 7.24
CA ARG A 9 -9.73 -11.55 8.00
C ARG A 9 -9.30 -13.02 8.08
N ALA A 10 -10.25 -13.95 8.09
CA ALA A 10 -9.95 -15.37 8.06
C ALA A 10 -9.43 -15.79 6.68
N VAL A 11 -10.01 -15.23 5.62
CA VAL A 11 -9.51 -15.42 4.24
C VAL A 11 -8.09 -14.90 4.10
N ASP A 12 -7.83 -13.68 4.59
CA ASP A 12 -6.49 -13.08 4.56
C ASP A 12 -5.46 -13.95 5.28
N ALA A 13 -5.81 -14.55 6.42
CA ALA A 13 -4.91 -15.43 7.17
C ALA A 13 -4.58 -16.71 6.38
N VAL A 14 -5.57 -17.36 5.75
CA VAL A 14 -5.33 -18.54 4.91
C VAL A 14 -4.43 -18.19 3.72
N VAL A 15 -4.70 -17.07 3.06
CA VAL A 15 -3.89 -16.58 1.94
C VAL A 15 -2.45 -16.31 2.37
N VAL A 16 -2.21 -15.66 3.51
CA VAL A 16 -0.85 -15.43 4.03
C VAL A 16 -0.12 -16.73 4.33
N VAL A 17 -0.80 -17.73 4.91
CA VAL A 17 -0.15 -19.02 5.23
C VAL A 17 0.29 -19.72 3.95
N LEU A 18 -0.59 -19.79 2.95
CA LEU A 18 -0.26 -20.41 1.65
C LEU A 18 0.79 -19.61 0.88
N ALA A 19 0.71 -18.27 0.92
CA ALA A 19 1.72 -17.38 0.34
C ALA A 19 3.09 -17.54 1.02
N THR A 20 3.13 -17.77 2.33
CA THR A 20 4.39 -18.05 3.05
C THR A 20 5.06 -19.29 2.51
N TRP A 21 4.32 -20.39 2.36
CA TRP A 21 4.85 -21.62 1.77
C TRP A 21 5.28 -21.45 0.32
N PHE A 22 4.50 -20.70 -0.46
CA PHE A 22 4.85 -20.38 -1.84
C PHE A 22 6.19 -19.64 -1.95
N VAL A 23 6.39 -18.57 -1.18
CA VAL A 23 7.65 -17.80 -1.20
C VAL A 23 8.81 -18.64 -0.63
N LEU A 24 8.60 -19.38 0.46
CA LEU A 24 9.61 -20.26 1.02
C LEU A 24 10.08 -21.32 0.00
N GLY A 25 9.15 -21.92 -0.74
CA GLY A 25 9.46 -22.85 -1.82
C GLY A 25 10.32 -22.21 -2.91
N GLY A 26 10.06 -20.94 -3.24
CA GLY A 26 10.89 -20.16 -4.17
C GLY A 26 12.33 -20.01 -3.68
N TYR A 27 12.53 -19.64 -2.41
CA TYR A 27 13.86 -19.53 -1.81
C TYR A 27 14.60 -20.88 -1.70
N ILE A 28 13.89 -21.97 -1.40
CA ILE A 28 14.47 -23.32 -1.43
C ILE A 28 14.88 -23.71 -2.86
N THR A 29 14.09 -23.31 -3.86
CA THR A 29 14.45 -23.51 -5.27
C THR A 29 15.70 -22.70 -5.61
N ALA A 30 15.78 -21.41 -5.24
CA ALA A 30 16.99 -20.62 -5.43
C ALA A 30 18.22 -21.25 -4.77
N TYR A 31 18.11 -21.72 -3.53
CA TYR A 31 19.18 -22.46 -2.85
C TYR A 31 19.69 -23.63 -3.70
N ALA A 32 18.81 -24.39 -4.33
CA ALA A 32 19.21 -25.50 -5.18
C ALA A 32 20.09 -25.09 -6.37
N TYR A 33 19.88 -23.88 -6.91
CA TYR A 33 20.55 -23.39 -8.12
C TYR A 33 21.80 -22.55 -7.83
N VAL A 34 21.87 -21.87 -6.68
CA VAL A 34 22.92 -20.87 -6.41
C VAL A 34 23.80 -21.17 -5.20
N HIS A 35 23.45 -22.16 -4.36
CA HIS A 35 24.26 -22.48 -3.18
C HIS A 35 25.63 -23.06 -3.54
N THR A 36 25.70 -23.84 -4.61
CA THR A 36 26.95 -24.39 -5.11
C THR A 36 27.11 -24.01 -6.57
N ALA A 37 28.16 -23.25 -6.87
CA ALA A 37 28.38 -22.67 -8.19
C ALA A 37 28.45 -23.76 -9.28
N GLY A 38 27.65 -23.59 -10.33
CA GLY A 38 27.65 -24.47 -11.50
C GLY A 38 26.98 -25.83 -11.31
N THR A 39 26.35 -26.11 -10.15
CA THR A 39 25.68 -27.37 -9.88
C THR A 39 24.28 -27.16 -9.34
N ILE A 40 23.32 -27.93 -9.85
CA ILE A 40 21.94 -27.94 -9.35
C ILE A 40 21.77 -29.06 -8.33
N LEU A 41 21.36 -28.71 -7.11
CA LEU A 41 21.12 -29.67 -6.04
C LEU A 41 19.73 -30.31 -6.21
N ALA A 42 19.68 -31.53 -6.78
CA ALA A 42 18.43 -32.21 -7.14
C ALA A 42 17.42 -32.38 -5.97
N GLY A 43 17.90 -32.60 -4.74
CA GLY A 43 17.04 -32.75 -3.56
C GLY A 43 16.29 -31.44 -3.23
N PRO A 44 17.03 -30.36 -2.91
CA PRO A 44 16.44 -29.03 -2.71
C PRO A 44 15.63 -28.52 -3.90
N GLU A 45 16.07 -28.77 -5.14
CA GLU A 45 15.32 -28.39 -6.35
C GLU A 45 13.93 -29.01 -6.33
N LYS A 46 13.87 -30.35 -6.19
CA LYS A 46 12.60 -31.08 -6.14
C LYS A 46 11.73 -30.61 -4.97
N ALA A 47 12.32 -30.40 -3.80
CA ALA A 47 11.59 -29.94 -2.61
C ALA A 47 11.01 -28.53 -2.79
N GLY A 48 11.82 -27.59 -3.28
CA GLY A 48 11.42 -26.21 -3.56
C GLY A 48 10.29 -26.14 -4.58
N PHE A 49 10.49 -26.78 -5.74
CA PHE A 49 9.49 -26.84 -6.81
C PHE A 49 8.17 -27.49 -6.36
N THR A 50 8.25 -28.61 -5.64
CA THR A 50 7.06 -29.28 -5.07
C THR A 50 6.33 -28.37 -4.09
N THR A 51 7.06 -27.58 -3.31
CA THR A 51 6.47 -26.64 -2.34
C THR A 51 5.78 -25.48 -3.05
N VAL A 52 6.41 -24.89 -4.07
CA VAL A 52 5.83 -23.80 -4.89
C VAL A 52 4.56 -24.28 -5.57
N THR A 53 4.63 -25.39 -6.31
CA THR A 53 3.49 -25.98 -7.05
C THR A 53 2.34 -26.31 -6.10
N ALA A 54 2.59 -26.97 -4.98
CA ALA A 54 1.56 -27.33 -4.02
C ALA A 54 0.92 -26.09 -3.37
N ALA A 55 1.72 -25.13 -2.91
CA ALA A 55 1.22 -23.92 -2.26
C ALA A 55 0.42 -23.04 -3.23
N TRP A 56 0.91 -22.84 -4.46
CA TRP A 56 0.20 -22.13 -5.52
C TRP A 56 -1.11 -22.85 -5.89
N SER A 57 -1.09 -24.17 -6.06
CA SER A 57 -2.29 -24.94 -6.43
C SER A 57 -3.35 -24.86 -5.34
N LEU A 58 -2.96 -25.01 -4.07
CA LEU A 58 -3.88 -24.92 -2.93
C LEU A 58 -4.44 -23.50 -2.78
N LEU A 59 -3.62 -22.46 -2.96
CA LEU A 59 -4.06 -21.07 -2.92
C LEU A 59 -5.06 -20.77 -4.03
N THR A 60 -4.74 -21.19 -5.25
CA THR A 60 -5.60 -21.00 -6.43
C THR A 60 -6.92 -21.74 -6.26
N LEU A 61 -6.90 -23.00 -5.81
CA LEU A 61 -8.10 -23.79 -5.57
C LEU A 61 -8.96 -23.19 -4.47
N TYR A 62 -8.35 -22.73 -3.38
CA TYR A 62 -9.05 -22.08 -2.27
C TYR A 62 -9.76 -20.80 -2.72
N LEU A 63 -9.07 -19.93 -3.46
CA LEU A 63 -9.66 -18.70 -3.99
C LEU A 63 -10.71 -18.98 -5.07
N PHE A 64 -10.50 -19.99 -5.91
CA PHE A 64 -11.49 -20.44 -6.89
C PHE A 64 -12.77 -20.94 -6.21
N ALA A 65 -12.66 -21.73 -5.16
CA ALA A 65 -13.82 -22.21 -4.39
C ALA A 65 -14.58 -21.03 -3.76
N GLY A 66 -13.88 -20.06 -3.18
CA GLY A 66 -14.49 -18.83 -2.65
C GLY A 66 -15.18 -18.01 -3.74
N PHE A 67 -14.53 -17.84 -4.89
CA PHE A 67 -15.07 -17.12 -6.04
C PHE A 67 -16.33 -17.80 -6.60
N ALA A 68 -16.30 -19.13 -6.79
CA ALA A 68 -17.44 -19.90 -7.28
C ALA A 68 -18.63 -19.86 -6.30
N LEU A 69 -18.38 -19.91 -4.99
CA LEU A 69 -19.42 -19.74 -3.97
C LEU A 69 -20.01 -18.33 -4.00
N GLY A 70 -19.17 -17.29 -4.16
CA GLY A 70 -19.62 -15.91 -4.29
C GLY A 70 -20.52 -15.69 -5.51
N LEU A 71 -20.14 -16.25 -6.66
CA LEU A 71 -20.97 -16.21 -7.88
C LEU A 71 -22.28 -16.97 -7.71
N ARG A 72 -22.26 -18.15 -7.08
CA ARG A 72 -23.48 -18.94 -6.78
C ARG A 72 -24.45 -18.20 -5.85
N GLN A 73 -23.94 -17.31 -5.00
CA GLN A 73 -24.74 -16.44 -4.13
C GLN A 73 -25.26 -15.18 -4.86
N GLY A 74 -25.00 -15.04 -6.17
CA GLY A 74 -25.46 -13.91 -6.98
C GLY A 74 -24.59 -12.64 -6.86
N ARG A 75 -23.39 -12.72 -6.27
CA ARG A 75 -22.48 -11.58 -6.22
C ARG A 75 -21.86 -11.33 -7.59
N ALA A 76 -21.69 -10.07 -7.96
CA ALA A 76 -20.94 -9.70 -9.16
C ALA A 76 -19.48 -10.21 -9.05
N TRP A 77 -18.88 -10.59 -10.18
CA TRP A 77 -17.54 -11.21 -10.21
C TRP A 77 -16.47 -10.37 -9.50
N ASN A 78 -16.56 -9.04 -9.57
CA ASN A 78 -15.63 -8.12 -8.93
C ASN A 78 -15.74 -8.08 -7.40
N ARG A 79 -16.84 -8.60 -6.83
CA ARG A 79 -17.15 -8.70 -5.39
C ARG A 79 -17.40 -10.15 -4.95
N ALA A 80 -17.07 -11.12 -5.79
CA ALA A 80 -17.26 -12.53 -5.47
C ALA A 80 -16.33 -12.99 -4.34
N LEU A 81 -15.13 -12.39 -4.25
CA LEU A 81 -14.19 -12.56 -3.15
C LEU A 81 -14.11 -11.29 -2.28
N PRO A 82 -13.63 -11.40 -1.02
CA PRO A 82 -13.34 -10.22 -0.19
C PRO A 82 -12.38 -9.24 -0.86
N ASP A 83 -12.50 -7.96 -0.48
CA ASP A 83 -11.68 -6.88 -1.07
C ASP A 83 -10.18 -7.19 -1.01
N GLY A 84 -9.50 -7.00 -2.14
CA GLY A 84 -8.08 -7.33 -2.32
C GLY A 84 -7.82 -8.74 -2.85
N GLN A 85 -8.72 -9.71 -2.57
CA GLN A 85 -8.50 -11.12 -2.92
C GLN A 85 -8.85 -11.45 -4.38
N THR A 86 -9.75 -10.70 -5.01
CA THR A 86 -10.01 -10.82 -6.46
C THR A 86 -8.73 -10.58 -7.27
N GLY A 87 -7.90 -9.60 -6.86
CA GLY A 87 -6.62 -9.31 -7.50
C GLY A 87 -5.58 -10.41 -7.25
N THR A 88 -5.57 -10.99 -6.06
CA THR A 88 -4.71 -12.15 -5.73
C THR A 88 -5.10 -13.38 -6.53
N PHE A 89 -6.39 -13.64 -6.71
CA PHE A 89 -6.88 -14.76 -7.52
C PHE A 89 -6.51 -14.58 -9.01
N ALA A 90 -6.73 -13.39 -9.57
CA ALA A 90 -6.30 -13.09 -10.93
C ALA A 90 -4.79 -13.26 -11.13
N ALA A 91 -3.99 -12.80 -10.16
CA ALA A 91 -2.54 -12.99 -10.19
C ALA A 91 -2.13 -14.46 -10.12
N ALA A 92 -2.82 -15.27 -9.30
CA ALA A 92 -2.56 -16.70 -9.23
C ALA A 92 -2.82 -17.41 -10.58
N LEU A 93 -3.87 -17.02 -11.30
CA LEU A 93 -4.15 -17.53 -12.64
C LEU A 93 -3.11 -17.06 -13.66
N ILE A 94 -2.69 -15.80 -13.60
CA ILE A 94 -1.63 -15.25 -14.48
C ILE A 94 -0.31 -15.97 -14.23
N PHE A 95 0.04 -16.23 -12.96
CA PHE A 95 1.23 -16.99 -12.60
C PHE A 95 1.22 -18.38 -13.23
N GLY A 96 0.12 -19.13 -13.09
CA GLY A 96 -0.01 -20.45 -13.72
C GLY A 96 0.02 -20.41 -15.24
N ALA A 97 -0.60 -19.39 -15.85
CA ALA A 97 -0.56 -19.21 -17.30
C ALA A 97 0.85 -18.89 -17.80
N ALA A 98 1.58 -18.00 -17.12
CA ALA A 98 2.96 -17.66 -17.44
C ALA A 98 3.87 -18.89 -17.33
N TRP A 99 3.71 -19.68 -16.27
CA TRP A 99 4.42 -20.94 -16.09
C TRP A 99 4.15 -21.92 -17.23
N ILE A 100 2.89 -22.18 -17.57
CA ILE A 100 2.55 -23.08 -18.68
C ILE A 100 3.16 -22.58 -19.99
N VAL A 101 3.15 -21.26 -20.23
CA VAL A 101 3.79 -20.66 -21.41
C VAL A 101 5.29 -20.84 -21.37
N ASP A 102 5.94 -20.74 -20.22
CA ASP A 102 7.38 -20.97 -20.10
C ASP A 102 7.73 -22.43 -20.44
N ASP A 103 7.12 -23.38 -19.73
CA ASP A 103 7.42 -24.80 -19.82
C ASP A 103 7.04 -25.40 -21.19
N ALA A 104 5.86 -25.05 -21.72
CA ALA A 104 5.35 -25.64 -22.95
C ALA A 104 5.85 -24.93 -24.23
N PHE A 105 6.29 -23.67 -24.13
CA PHE A 105 6.62 -22.87 -25.32
C PHE A 105 7.96 -22.15 -25.21
N TRP A 106 8.16 -21.30 -24.22
CA TRP A 106 9.31 -20.40 -24.18
C TRP A 106 10.63 -21.15 -23.99
N SER A 107 10.72 -21.93 -22.91
CA SER A 107 11.91 -22.70 -22.57
C SER A 107 12.31 -23.70 -23.66
N PRO A 108 11.39 -24.47 -24.26
CA PRO A 108 11.69 -25.33 -25.41
C PRO A 108 12.10 -24.58 -26.68
N ALA A 109 11.49 -23.42 -26.97
CA ALA A 109 11.78 -22.67 -28.19
C ALA A 109 13.11 -21.93 -28.15
N PHE A 110 13.51 -21.43 -26.97
CA PHE A 110 14.68 -20.56 -26.81
C PHE A 110 15.84 -21.21 -26.04
N GLY A 111 15.67 -22.40 -25.46
CA GLY A 111 16.75 -23.18 -24.84
C GLY A 111 17.25 -22.63 -23.50
N VAL A 112 16.39 -21.96 -22.73
CA VAL A 112 16.72 -21.23 -21.48
C VAL A 112 16.70 -22.09 -20.20
N GLY A 113 16.78 -23.42 -20.31
CA GLY A 113 16.74 -24.34 -19.16
C GLY A 113 18.04 -24.47 -18.35
N GLY A 114 18.96 -23.50 -18.45
CA GLY A 114 20.29 -23.55 -17.84
C GLY A 114 20.45 -22.71 -16.57
N VAL A 115 21.69 -22.59 -16.07
CA VAL A 115 22.05 -21.68 -14.98
C VAL A 115 22.49 -20.34 -15.57
N GLY A 116 21.97 -19.21 -15.06
CA GLY A 116 22.42 -17.88 -15.45
C GLY A 116 21.32 -16.84 -15.51
N LEU A 117 21.70 -15.59 -15.82
CA LEU A 117 20.76 -14.47 -15.92
C LEU A 117 19.78 -14.61 -17.09
N ASP A 118 20.19 -15.23 -18.20
CA ASP A 118 19.33 -15.45 -19.37
C ASP A 118 18.15 -16.36 -19.03
N SER A 119 18.39 -17.40 -18.23
CA SER A 119 17.34 -18.25 -17.67
C SER A 119 16.47 -17.53 -16.65
N LEU A 120 17.02 -16.61 -15.87
CA LEU A 120 16.29 -15.90 -14.81
C LEU A 120 15.38 -14.78 -15.37
N PHE A 121 15.79 -14.11 -16.44
CA PHE A 121 15.13 -12.92 -17.00
C PHE A 121 14.28 -13.22 -18.24
N THR A 122 13.78 -14.45 -18.37
CA THR A 122 12.81 -14.76 -19.42
C THR A 122 11.54 -13.93 -19.22
N PRO A 123 10.86 -13.47 -20.29
CA PRO A 123 9.61 -12.75 -20.17
C PRO A 123 8.53 -13.49 -19.35
N PRO A 124 8.36 -14.82 -19.46
CA PRO A 124 7.48 -15.56 -18.55
C PRO A 124 7.88 -15.44 -17.08
N HIS A 125 9.15 -15.62 -16.72
CA HIS A 125 9.62 -15.44 -15.34
C HIS A 125 9.39 -14.02 -14.81
N LEU A 126 9.52 -12.98 -15.64
CA LEU A 126 9.19 -11.61 -15.24
C LEU A 126 7.70 -11.44 -14.94
N VAL A 127 6.83 -12.07 -15.73
CA VAL A 127 5.37 -12.09 -15.46
C VAL A 127 5.07 -12.88 -14.19
N GLU A 128 5.75 -14.00 -13.96
CA GLU A 128 5.62 -14.80 -12.73
C GLU A 128 6.05 -14.00 -11.49
N ILE A 129 7.18 -13.30 -11.52
CA ILE A 129 7.65 -12.44 -10.42
C ILE A 129 6.63 -11.33 -10.13
N ALA A 130 6.13 -10.66 -11.17
CA ALA A 130 5.11 -9.63 -11.02
C ALA A 130 3.81 -10.18 -10.44
N ALA A 131 3.35 -11.34 -10.93
CA ALA A 131 2.18 -12.04 -10.44
C ALA A 131 2.37 -12.48 -8.98
N ALA A 132 3.54 -13.02 -8.63
CA ALA A 132 3.90 -13.39 -7.26
C ALA A 132 3.80 -12.18 -6.32
N ALA A 133 4.36 -11.02 -6.70
CA ALA A 133 4.30 -9.79 -5.90
C ALA A 133 2.84 -9.34 -5.66
N ILE A 134 2.00 -9.40 -6.69
CA ILE A 134 0.56 -9.09 -6.59
C ILE A 134 -0.17 -10.12 -5.71
N MET A 135 0.19 -11.39 -5.81
CA MET A 135 -0.43 -12.49 -5.09
C MET A 135 -0.17 -12.36 -3.58
N VAL A 136 1.11 -12.24 -3.17
CA VAL A 136 1.51 -12.19 -1.75
C VAL A 136 1.12 -10.88 -1.07
N SER A 137 0.93 -9.79 -1.83
CA SER A 137 0.47 -8.49 -1.31
C SER A 137 -1.06 -8.39 -1.15
N GLY A 138 -1.82 -9.44 -1.47
CA GLY A 138 -3.28 -9.47 -1.32
C GLY A 138 -3.78 -9.00 0.04
N PRO A 139 -3.37 -9.66 1.14
CA PRO A 139 -3.75 -9.30 2.51
C PRO A 139 -3.33 -7.88 2.91
N LEU A 140 -2.15 -7.42 2.47
CA LEU A 140 -1.70 -6.03 2.66
C LEU A 140 -2.63 -5.03 1.98
N ARG A 141 -2.98 -5.26 0.71
CA ARG A 141 -3.93 -4.41 -0.05
C ARG A 141 -5.33 -4.47 0.53
N ALA A 142 -5.75 -5.63 1.01
CA ALA A 142 -7.05 -5.84 1.66
C ALA A 142 -7.15 -5.00 2.94
N ALA A 143 -6.12 -5.05 3.80
CA ALA A 143 -6.06 -4.25 5.02
C ALA A 143 -6.07 -2.73 4.73
N ALA A 144 -5.31 -2.29 3.71
CA ALA A 144 -5.28 -0.89 3.30
C ALA A 144 -6.66 -0.42 2.78
N ARG A 145 -7.33 -1.21 1.93
CA ARG A 145 -8.66 -0.88 1.40
C ARG A 145 -9.75 -0.86 2.46
N ARG A 146 -9.61 -1.66 3.52
CA ARG A 146 -10.52 -1.65 4.67
C ARG A 146 -10.29 -0.46 5.61
N GLY A 147 -9.25 0.35 5.40
CA GLY A 147 -8.92 1.46 6.28
C GLY A 147 -8.43 1.00 7.65
N GLU A 148 -7.75 -0.14 7.74
CA GLU A 148 -7.22 -0.62 9.02
C GLU A 148 -6.14 0.36 9.52
N ALA A 149 -6.40 1.05 10.64
CA ALA A 149 -5.47 2.03 11.19
C ALA A 149 -4.17 1.41 11.71
N VAL A 150 -4.20 0.14 12.14
CA VAL A 150 -3.07 -0.56 12.76
C VAL A 150 -2.76 -1.81 11.97
N ALA A 151 -1.49 -1.99 11.60
CA ALA A 151 -1.05 -3.18 10.87
C ALA A 151 -1.21 -4.45 11.74
N SER A 152 -2.00 -5.41 11.26
CA SER A 152 -2.14 -6.72 11.88
C SER A 152 -0.92 -7.60 11.59
N PRO A 153 -0.67 -8.68 12.37
CA PRO A 153 0.39 -9.64 12.05
C PRO A 153 0.24 -10.22 10.64
N VAL A 154 -0.98 -10.46 10.16
CA VAL A 154 -1.26 -10.95 8.80
C VAL A 154 -0.82 -9.92 7.76
N THR A 155 -1.12 -8.64 7.98
CA THR A 155 -0.68 -7.53 7.13
C THR A 155 0.84 -7.40 7.10
N LEU A 156 1.49 -7.52 8.26
CA LEU A 156 2.95 -7.45 8.39
C LEU A 156 3.64 -8.64 7.70
N THR A 157 3.11 -9.85 7.86
CA THR A 157 3.63 -11.03 7.15
C THR A 157 3.47 -10.86 5.65
N SER A 158 2.31 -10.39 5.16
CA SER A 158 2.10 -10.09 3.74
C SER A 158 3.09 -9.04 3.21
N ALA A 159 3.41 -8.00 3.99
CA ALA A 159 4.44 -7.03 3.64
C ALA A 159 5.85 -7.63 3.63
N ALA A 160 6.16 -8.52 4.57
CA ALA A 160 7.43 -9.25 4.61
C ALA A 160 7.58 -10.20 3.41
N LEU A 161 6.51 -10.87 3.00
CA LEU A 161 6.49 -11.73 1.82
C LEU A 161 6.64 -10.89 0.54
N LEU A 162 5.99 -9.74 0.44
CA LEU A 162 6.18 -8.82 -0.68
C LEU A 162 7.64 -8.34 -0.77
N LEU A 163 8.21 -7.89 0.35
CA LEU A 163 9.62 -7.55 0.43
C LEU A 163 10.50 -8.73 -0.02
N SER A 164 10.14 -9.95 0.38
CA SER A 164 10.87 -11.16 0.02
C SER A 164 10.76 -11.53 -1.46
N VAL A 165 9.64 -11.25 -2.13
CA VAL A 165 9.54 -11.37 -3.59
C VAL A 165 10.43 -10.35 -4.27
N LEU A 166 10.50 -9.11 -3.77
CA LEU A 166 11.39 -8.09 -4.33
C LEU A 166 12.86 -8.47 -4.17
N THR A 167 13.28 -8.93 -2.98
CA THR A 167 14.67 -9.37 -2.76
C THR A 167 15.00 -10.66 -3.50
N PHE A 168 14.00 -11.52 -3.77
CA PHE A 168 14.16 -12.68 -4.65
C PHE A 168 14.36 -12.26 -6.10
N ALA A 169 13.58 -11.29 -6.59
CA ALA A 169 13.73 -10.76 -7.94
C ALA A 169 15.10 -10.10 -8.15
N THR A 170 15.65 -9.49 -7.11
CA THR A 170 16.98 -8.86 -7.13
C THR A 170 18.08 -9.73 -6.53
N GLN A 171 17.87 -11.04 -6.41
CA GLN A 171 18.78 -11.93 -5.66
C GLN A 171 20.21 -11.97 -6.22
N PHE A 172 20.37 -11.78 -7.54
CA PHE A 172 21.66 -11.73 -8.23
C PHE A 172 22.52 -10.52 -7.83
N GLY A 173 21.95 -9.55 -7.12
CA GLY A 173 22.62 -8.35 -6.65
C GLY A 173 22.32 -8.07 -5.19
N HIS A 174 22.29 -9.11 -4.34
CA HIS A 174 21.91 -8.97 -2.94
C HIS A 174 23.11 -9.16 -1.99
N PRO A 175 23.40 -8.20 -1.07
CA PRO A 175 24.62 -8.22 -0.25
C PRO A 175 24.71 -9.37 0.77
N LEU A 176 23.56 -9.92 1.20
CA LEU A 176 23.51 -11.11 2.06
C LEU A 176 23.71 -12.43 1.30
N ILE A 177 23.52 -12.43 -0.02
CA ILE A 177 23.76 -13.60 -0.86
C ILE A 177 25.22 -13.57 -1.29
N ASP A 178 25.66 -12.47 -1.90
CA ASP A 178 27.02 -12.28 -2.40
C ASP A 178 27.74 -11.19 -1.61
N PRO A 179 28.49 -11.56 -0.54
CA PRO A 179 29.18 -10.60 0.32
C PRO A 179 30.51 -10.13 -0.29
N TRP A 180 30.42 -9.34 -1.36
CA TRP A 180 31.57 -8.75 -2.06
C TRP A 180 32.65 -8.10 -1.17
N PRO A 181 32.33 -7.49 -0.01
CA PRO A 181 33.37 -6.92 0.84
C PRO A 181 34.12 -7.94 1.71
N ALA A 182 33.71 -9.21 1.77
CA ALA A 182 34.32 -10.22 2.63
C ALA A 182 35.56 -10.85 1.98
N ARG A 183 36.68 -10.98 2.72
CA ARG A 183 37.94 -11.52 2.16
C ARG A 183 37.89 -13.00 1.83
N ASP A 184 37.02 -13.75 2.48
CA ASP A 184 36.81 -15.19 2.29
C ASP A 184 35.65 -15.48 1.32
N TYR A 185 35.13 -14.46 0.63
CA TYR A 185 34.13 -14.67 -0.39
C TYR A 185 34.67 -15.55 -1.52
N GLU A 186 33.88 -16.55 -1.92
CA GLU A 186 34.29 -17.61 -2.87
C GLU A 186 34.76 -17.10 -4.23
N PHE A 187 34.30 -15.92 -4.64
CA PHE A 187 34.69 -15.27 -5.90
C PHE A 187 35.62 -14.06 -5.70
N GLU A 188 36.19 -13.89 -4.50
CA GLU A 188 37.19 -12.87 -4.26
C GLU A 188 38.40 -13.07 -5.19
N GLY A 189 38.73 -12.03 -5.96
CA GLY A 189 39.80 -12.08 -6.96
C GLY A 189 39.44 -12.75 -8.29
N ALA A 190 38.23 -13.31 -8.46
CA ALA A 190 37.76 -13.85 -9.75
C ALA A 190 37.47 -12.73 -10.76
N ALA A 191 37.07 -11.55 -10.28
CA ALA A 191 36.89 -10.35 -11.07
C ALA A 191 37.98 -9.32 -10.78
N VAL A 192 38.18 -8.38 -11.71
CA VAL A 192 39.03 -7.22 -11.46
C VAL A 192 38.45 -6.43 -10.27
N LYS A 193 39.31 -6.02 -9.34
CA LYS A 193 38.92 -5.40 -8.06
C LYS A 193 37.81 -4.35 -8.16
N TRP A 194 37.91 -3.41 -9.11
CA TRP A 194 36.92 -2.34 -9.27
C TRP A 194 35.53 -2.84 -9.69
N ILE A 195 35.44 -3.98 -10.37
CA ILE A 195 34.16 -4.60 -10.76
C ILE A 195 33.47 -5.16 -9.51
N GLY A 196 34.21 -5.87 -8.67
CA GLY A 196 33.69 -6.41 -7.40
C GLY A 196 33.24 -5.29 -6.44
N GLU A 197 34.05 -4.22 -6.33
CA GLU A 197 33.68 -3.04 -5.55
C GLU A 197 32.39 -2.37 -6.09
N ASN A 198 32.26 -2.22 -7.42
CA ASN A 198 31.06 -1.67 -8.03
C ASN A 198 29.82 -2.55 -7.82
N MET A 199 29.95 -3.87 -7.96
CA MET A 199 28.86 -4.82 -7.75
C MET A 199 28.41 -4.82 -6.28
N GLY A 200 29.35 -4.87 -5.33
CA GLY A 200 29.05 -4.78 -3.90
C GLY A 200 28.37 -3.47 -3.54
N MET A 201 28.85 -2.34 -4.08
CA MET A 201 28.23 -1.04 -3.83
C MET A 201 26.83 -0.93 -4.44
N ALA A 202 26.63 -1.40 -5.68
CA ALA A 202 25.33 -1.39 -6.33
C ALA A 202 24.33 -2.26 -5.57
N ALA A 203 24.75 -3.45 -5.13
CA ALA A 203 23.94 -4.37 -4.32
C ALA A 203 23.51 -3.72 -2.98
N LEU A 204 24.45 -3.08 -2.28
CA LEU A 204 24.16 -2.44 -1.00
C LEU A 204 23.21 -1.24 -1.15
N LEU A 205 23.41 -0.40 -2.17
CA LEU A 205 22.54 0.73 -2.48
C LEU A 205 21.13 0.29 -2.87
N ALA A 206 21.01 -0.72 -3.73
CA ALA A 206 19.72 -1.27 -4.13
C ALA A 206 18.97 -1.85 -2.92
N GLN A 207 19.62 -2.66 -2.10
CA GLN A 207 18.99 -3.31 -0.96
C GLN A 207 18.55 -2.29 0.12
N THR A 208 19.39 -1.30 0.41
CA THR A 208 19.03 -0.25 1.38
C THR A 208 17.87 0.62 0.89
N ALA A 209 17.76 0.86 -0.42
CA ALA A 209 16.62 1.55 -1.02
C ALA A 209 15.33 0.70 -0.94
N ILE A 210 15.39 -0.60 -1.23
CA ILE A 210 14.24 -1.50 -1.14
C ILE A 210 13.70 -1.57 0.30
N LEU A 211 14.58 -1.71 1.30
CA LEU A 211 14.20 -1.73 2.71
C LEU A 211 13.62 -0.40 3.18
N ALA A 212 14.26 0.72 2.81
CA ALA A 212 13.78 2.05 3.15
C ALA A 212 12.41 2.35 2.51
N GLY A 213 12.20 1.95 1.26
CA GLY A 213 10.92 2.08 0.56
C GLY A 213 9.81 1.27 1.23
N THR A 214 10.12 0.03 1.62
CA THR A 214 9.17 -0.83 2.36
C THR A 214 8.80 -0.24 3.72
N GLY A 215 9.80 0.23 4.49
CA GLY A 215 9.56 0.88 5.77
C GLY A 215 8.73 2.16 5.64
N LEU A 216 8.98 2.95 4.60
CA LEU A 216 8.20 4.15 4.31
C LEU A 216 6.76 3.83 3.93
N LEU A 217 6.54 2.84 3.05
CA LEU A 217 5.20 2.42 2.65
C LEU A 217 4.38 1.97 3.87
N LEU A 218 4.96 1.13 4.73
CA LEU A 218 4.31 0.68 5.96
C LEU A 218 4.01 1.82 6.93
N ASN A 219 4.96 2.73 7.15
CA ASN A 219 4.78 3.87 8.05
C ASN A 219 3.83 4.95 7.50
N SER A 220 3.65 4.99 6.18
CA SER A 220 2.68 5.89 5.52
C SER A 220 1.26 5.35 5.60
N ALA A 221 1.09 4.04 5.38
CA ALA A 221 -0.23 3.39 5.29
C ALA A 221 -0.82 3.00 6.65
N PHE A 222 0.01 2.69 7.66
CA PHE A 222 -0.46 2.13 8.93
C PHE A 222 0.19 2.82 10.14
N LYS A 223 -0.48 2.77 11.30
CA LYS A 223 0.13 3.01 12.60
C LYS A 223 0.88 1.74 13.02
N LEU A 224 2.21 1.83 13.01
CA LEU A 224 3.09 0.71 13.34
C LEU A 224 3.14 0.50 14.86
N ARG A 225 3.04 -0.77 15.27
CA ARG A 225 3.31 -1.19 16.65
C ARG A 225 4.81 -1.34 16.85
N PRO A 226 5.34 -1.14 18.07
CA PRO A 226 6.72 -1.49 18.36
C PRO A 226 7.00 -2.92 17.92
N GLY A 227 8.06 -3.12 17.14
CA GLY A 227 8.45 -4.42 16.61
C GLY A 227 7.89 -4.75 15.22
N SER A 228 7.24 -3.81 14.52
CA SER A 228 6.69 -4.09 13.19
C SER A 228 7.80 -4.20 12.13
N LEU A 229 8.79 -3.30 12.15
CA LEU A 229 9.84 -3.27 11.14
C LEU A 229 10.89 -4.35 11.38
N ILE A 230 11.27 -4.62 12.64
CA ILE A 230 12.09 -5.79 12.97
C ILE A 230 11.42 -7.08 12.50
N PHE A 231 10.11 -7.26 12.70
CA PHE A 231 9.40 -8.46 12.25
C PHE A 231 9.49 -8.63 10.73
N VAL A 232 9.18 -7.57 9.97
CA VAL A 232 9.21 -7.59 8.50
C VAL A 232 10.62 -7.86 7.96
N PHE A 233 11.62 -7.15 8.48
CA PHE A 233 13.00 -7.30 8.00
C PHE A 233 13.63 -8.62 8.45
N THR A 234 13.26 -9.16 9.62
CA THR A 234 13.77 -10.46 10.08
C THR A 234 13.24 -11.60 9.22
N ILE A 235 11.94 -11.62 8.91
CA ILE A 235 11.37 -12.65 8.01
C ILE A 235 12.05 -12.61 6.65
N ASN A 236 12.22 -11.42 6.08
CA ASN A 236 12.94 -11.26 4.82
C ASN A 236 14.39 -11.74 4.92
N GLY A 237 15.11 -11.33 5.97
CA GLY A 237 16.49 -11.74 6.23
C GLY A 237 16.65 -13.25 6.32
N ILE A 238 15.75 -13.94 7.05
CA ILE A 238 15.74 -15.39 7.15
C ILE A 238 15.62 -16.03 5.76
N LEU A 239 14.65 -15.59 4.95
CA LEU A 239 14.42 -16.13 3.61
C LEU A 239 15.62 -15.91 2.71
N VAL A 240 16.19 -14.70 2.69
CA VAL A 240 17.37 -14.40 1.88
C VAL A 240 18.60 -15.20 2.32
N CYS A 241 18.83 -15.37 3.61
CA CYS A 241 19.95 -16.16 4.12
C CYS A 241 19.85 -17.65 3.75
N ILE A 242 18.64 -18.19 3.51
CA ILE A 242 18.48 -19.57 3.02
C ILE A 242 19.23 -19.77 1.69
N THR A 243 19.22 -18.78 0.79
CA THR A 243 19.73 -18.91 -0.59
C THR A 243 21.19 -19.40 -0.67
N LYS A 244 22.08 -18.86 0.16
CA LYS A 244 23.50 -19.31 0.23
C LYS A 244 23.91 -19.83 1.61
N GLY A 245 23.02 -19.84 2.60
CA GLY A 245 23.32 -20.32 3.95
C GLY A 245 24.12 -19.34 4.82
N HIS A 246 24.24 -18.07 4.42
CA HIS A 246 24.96 -17.03 5.15
C HIS A 246 24.19 -16.50 6.37
N PHE A 247 23.80 -17.39 7.29
CA PHE A 247 23.06 -17.02 8.50
C PHE A 247 23.87 -16.15 9.48
N ALA A 248 25.20 -16.12 9.35
CA ALA A 248 26.05 -15.17 10.08
C ALA A 248 25.66 -13.71 9.79
N LEU A 249 25.10 -13.41 8.62
CA LEU A 249 24.66 -12.06 8.25
C LEU A 249 23.21 -11.75 8.66
N LEU A 250 22.50 -12.69 9.31
CA LEU A 250 21.13 -12.46 9.80
C LEU A 250 21.00 -11.29 10.81
N PRO A 251 22.00 -10.97 11.66
CA PRO A 251 21.94 -9.79 12.52
C PRO A 251 21.77 -8.48 11.76
N VAL A 252 22.21 -8.40 10.50
CA VAL A 252 22.16 -7.17 9.67
C VAL A 252 20.73 -6.64 9.50
N PRO A 253 19.77 -7.40 8.92
CA PRO A 253 18.38 -6.94 8.82
C PRO A 253 17.69 -6.77 10.17
N ILE A 254 18.09 -7.53 11.20
CA ILE A 254 17.55 -7.39 12.57
C ILE A 254 17.92 -6.01 13.14
N VAL A 255 19.19 -5.62 13.08
CA VAL A 255 19.67 -4.31 13.56
C VAL A 255 19.00 -3.17 12.80
N ALA A 256 18.86 -3.29 11.47
CA ALA A 256 18.13 -2.32 10.67
C ALA A 256 16.66 -2.18 11.12
N GLY A 257 16.00 -3.29 11.45
CA GLY A 257 14.62 -3.29 11.92
C GLY A 257 14.46 -2.71 13.33
N VAL A 258 15.34 -3.08 14.27
CA VAL A 258 15.37 -2.56 15.65
C VAL A 258 15.56 -1.04 15.65
N THR A 259 16.54 -0.54 14.89
CA THR A 259 16.82 0.89 14.79
C THR A 259 15.68 1.65 14.15
N ALA A 260 15.03 1.08 13.13
CA ALA A 260 13.87 1.68 12.50
C ALA A 260 12.66 1.74 13.43
N ASP A 261 12.35 0.65 14.17
CA ASP A 261 11.28 0.65 15.17
C ASP A 261 11.55 1.65 16.30
N ALA A 262 12.80 1.74 16.77
CA ALA A 262 13.21 2.73 17.77
C ALA A 262 13.03 4.17 17.24
N TRP A 263 13.36 4.41 15.97
CA TRP A 263 13.16 5.71 15.33
C TRP A 263 11.68 6.07 15.18
N VAL A 264 10.84 5.12 14.77
CA VAL A 264 9.38 5.30 14.69
C VAL A 264 8.82 5.63 16.06
N ALA A 265 9.21 4.89 17.11
CA ALA A 265 8.77 5.13 18.48
C ALA A 265 9.23 6.50 19.01
N PHE A 266 10.46 6.90 18.68
CA PHE A 266 11.01 8.21 19.08
C PHE A 266 10.30 9.37 18.37
N THR A 267 10.05 9.24 17.06
CA THR A 267 9.44 10.30 16.24
C THR A 267 7.93 10.39 16.38
N ALA A 268 7.26 9.32 16.83
CA ALA A 268 5.82 9.34 17.14
C ALA A 268 5.42 10.41 18.18
N ARG A 269 6.38 10.92 18.97
CA ARG A 269 6.16 11.98 19.96
C ARG A 269 6.21 13.40 19.36
N ARG A 270 6.62 13.55 18.10
CA ARG A 270 6.80 14.85 17.44
C ARG A 270 5.68 15.11 16.41
N PRO A 271 5.23 16.35 16.24
CA PRO A 271 4.26 16.68 15.19
C PRO A 271 4.89 16.47 13.80
N GLY A 272 4.20 15.69 12.95
CA GLY A 272 4.62 15.32 11.60
C GLY A 272 5.31 13.95 11.51
N ARG A 273 5.16 13.27 10.35
CA ARG A 273 5.82 11.98 10.06
C ARG A 273 7.12 12.22 9.28
N PRO A 274 8.31 12.10 9.90
CA PRO A 274 9.56 12.42 9.21
C PRO A 274 10.01 11.25 8.31
N SER A 275 9.50 11.22 7.07
CA SER A 275 9.78 10.15 6.08
C SER A 275 11.27 10.02 5.72
N ALA A 276 11.94 11.14 5.48
CA ALA A 276 13.34 11.17 5.04
C ALA A 276 14.29 10.62 6.11
N SER A 277 14.06 10.96 7.39
CA SER A 277 14.93 10.47 8.47
C SER A 277 14.70 8.99 8.76
N LEU A 278 13.46 8.49 8.66
CA LEU A 278 13.20 7.05 8.77
C LEU A 278 13.96 6.27 7.70
N CYS A 279 13.88 6.71 6.44
CA CYS A 279 14.60 6.06 5.35
C CYS A 279 16.12 6.12 5.56
N ALA A 280 16.66 7.26 6.02
CA ALA A 280 18.07 7.42 6.35
C ALA A 280 18.51 6.43 7.45
N VAL A 281 17.71 6.28 8.51
CA VAL A 281 18.00 5.36 9.61
C VAL A 281 18.01 3.91 9.12
N ILE A 282 17.01 3.50 8.33
CA ILE A 282 16.94 2.14 7.77
C ILE A 282 18.18 1.86 6.90
N GLY A 283 18.47 2.73 5.94
CA GLY A 283 19.59 2.55 5.00
C GLY A 283 20.95 2.59 5.70
N GLY A 284 21.15 3.56 6.58
CA GLY A 284 22.40 3.72 7.33
C GLY A 284 22.63 2.60 8.34
N ALA A 285 21.61 2.17 9.08
CA ALA A 285 21.72 1.07 10.03
C ALA A 285 22.00 -0.26 9.33
N TYR A 286 21.34 -0.54 8.21
CA TYR A 286 21.61 -1.73 7.41
C TYR A 286 23.05 -1.75 6.88
N ALA A 287 23.48 -0.67 6.23
CA ALA A 287 24.84 -0.58 5.69
C ALA A 287 25.90 -0.65 6.78
N PHE A 288 25.70 0.04 7.90
CA PHE A 288 26.61 -0.02 9.04
C PHE A 288 26.67 -1.44 9.62
N ALA A 289 25.52 -2.06 9.91
CA ALA A 289 25.47 -3.41 10.47
C ALA A 289 26.12 -4.43 9.54
N TYR A 290 25.88 -4.32 8.23
CA TYR A 290 26.49 -5.17 7.21
C TYR A 290 28.02 -5.05 7.20
N MET A 291 28.53 -3.82 7.10
CA MET A 291 29.96 -3.57 7.04
C MET A 291 30.66 -3.91 8.37
N ALA A 292 29.98 -3.70 9.50
CA ALA A 292 30.47 -4.11 10.82
C ALA A 292 30.54 -5.64 10.93
N GLU A 293 29.47 -6.36 10.57
CA GLU A 293 29.44 -7.82 10.62
C GLU A 293 30.57 -8.43 9.78
N ILE A 294 30.73 -7.99 8.52
CA ILE A 294 31.84 -8.46 7.66
C ILE A 294 33.21 -8.17 8.28
N SER A 295 33.38 -7.01 8.90
CA SER A 295 34.66 -6.63 9.52
C SER A 295 34.96 -7.42 10.79
N LEU A 296 33.94 -7.93 11.48
CA LEU A 296 34.05 -8.74 12.69
C LEU A 296 34.26 -10.23 12.41
N LEU A 297 33.91 -10.70 11.21
CA LEU A 297 34.21 -12.06 10.78
C LEU A 297 35.74 -12.30 10.72
N PRO A 298 36.22 -13.53 10.96
CA PRO A 298 37.65 -13.82 11.04
C PRO A 298 38.46 -13.41 9.80
N ALA A 299 37.86 -13.51 8.61
CA ALA A 299 38.49 -13.10 7.36
C ALA A 299 38.56 -11.57 7.20
N GLY A 300 37.64 -10.85 7.85
CA GLY A 300 37.51 -9.40 7.76
C GLY A 300 37.12 -8.92 6.36
N THR A 301 37.21 -7.60 6.16
CA THR A 301 36.85 -6.96 4.89
C THR A 301 38.03 -6.74 3.94
N SER A 302 37.83 -6.97 2.65
CA SER A 302 38.78 -6.63 1.57
C SER A 302 38.76 -5.13 1.24
N TRP A 303 37.71 -4.42 1.64
CA TRP A 303 37.51 -3.01 1.34
C TRP A 303 38.34 -2.11 2.26
N GLY A 304 38.91 -1.05 1.68
CA GLY A 304 39.65 -0.03 2.43
C GLY A 304 38.73 0.86 3.28
N ALA A 305 39.29 1.49 4.32
CA ALA A 305 38.53 2.32 5.27
C ALA A 305 37.74 3.46 4.60
N SER A 306 38.26 4.05 3.52
CA SER A 306 37.57 5.10 2.76
C SER A 306 36.30 4.58 2.08
N LEU A 307 36.38 3.42 1.41
CA LEU A 307 35.22 2.79 0.76
C LEU A 307 34.22 2.27 1.81
N TRP A 308 34.70 1.72 2.92
CA TRP A 308 33.88 1.29 4.05
C TRP A 308 33.01 2.42 4.59
N ALA A 309 33.61 3.57 4.89
CA ALA A 309 32.87 4.74 5.38
C ALA A 309 31.98 5.36 4.28
N GLY A 310 32.50 5.42 3.05
CA GLY A 310 31.78 5.92 1.89
C GLY A 310 30.50 5.13 1.60
N ALA A 311 30.54 3.80 1.73
CA ALA A 311 29.40 2.92 1.50
C ALA A 311 28.24 3.23 2.46
N ILE A 312 28.54 3.39 3.75
CA ILE A 312 27.56 3.70 4.79
C ILE A 312 26.94 5.08 4.54
N ILE A 313 27.77 6.09 4.24
CA ILE A 313 27.31 7.44 3.95
C ILE A 313 26.44 7.44 2.69
N ALA A 314 26.86 6.77 1.62
CA ALA A 314 26.14 6.71 0.36
C ALA A 314 24.76 6.04 0.53
N CYS A 315 24.67 4.91 1.22
CA CYS A 315 23.39 4.25 1.49
C CYS A 315 22.47 5.11 2.37
N THR A 316 23.02 5.76 3.38
CA THR A 316 22.27 6.69 4.25
C THR A 316 21.71 7.86 3.44
N MET A 317 22.56 8.48 2.60
CA MET A 317 22.19 9.62 1.77
C MET A 317 21.17 9.24 0.69
N LEU A 318 21.35 8.12 0.01
CA LEU A 318 20.42 7.64 -1.01
C LEU A 318 19.03 7.40 -0.41
N SER A 319 18.95 6.65 0.69
CA SER A 319 17.68 6.38 1.36
C SER A 319 17.03 7.66 1.88
N TRP A 320 17.83 8.60 2.42
CA TRP A 320 17.33 9.91 2.82
C TRP A 320 16.77 10.74 1.65
N LEU A 321 17.50 10.80 0.53
CA LEU A 321 17.07 11.50 -0.70
C LEU A 321 15.78 10.89 -1.25
N MET A 322 15.70 9.56 -1.28
CA MET A 322 14.49 8.85 -1.67
C MET A 322 13.32 9.18 -0.75
N GLY A 323 13.52 9.19 0.57
CA GLY A 323 12.48 9.55 1.53
C GLY A 323 12.04 11.02 1.44
N ARG A 324 12.90 11.93 0.96
CA ARG A 324 12.51 13.29 0.58
C ARG A 324 11.73 13.32 -0.73
N LEU A 325 12.23 12.64 -1.76
CA LEU A 325 11.63 12.62 -3.10
C LEU A 325 10.22 12.04 -3.04
N LEU A 326 10.02 10.93 -2.36
CA LEU A 326 8.71 10.29 -2.19
C LEU A 326 7.75 11.16 -1.37
N ARG A 327 8.26 12.06 -0.51
CA ARG A 327 7.43 13.05 0.19
C ARG A 327 7.09 14.25 -0.68
N ALA A 328 8.01 14.67 -1.55
CA ALA A 328 7.85 15.81 -2.45
C ALA A 328 7.02 15.47 -3.70
N GLY A 329 7.02 14.19 -4.11
CA GLY A 329 6.44 13.69 -5.37
C GLY A 329 4.99 13.20 -5.30
N LEU A 330 4.32 13.27 -4.15
CA LEU A 330 2.85 13.27 -4.12
C LEU A 330 2.42 14.74 -4.18
N PRO A 331 2.06 15.29 -5.36
CA PRO A 331 1.42 16.60 -5.39
C PRO A 331 0.23 16.54 -4.43
N ALA A 332 0.08 17.57 -3.60
CA ALA A 332 -1.01 17.69 -2.65
C ALA A 332 -2.39 17.45 -3.30
N ALA A 333 -2.51 17.58 -4.63
CA ALA A 333 -3.67 17.23 -5.45
C ALA A 333 -4.08 15.73 -5.45
N ILE A 334 -3.15 14.78 -5.21
CA ILE A 334 -3.47 13.34 -5.08
C ILE A 334 -3.75 12.97 -3.62
N ILE A 335 -3.29 13.78 -2.67
CA ILE A 335 -3.53 13.58 -1.24
C ILE A 335 -4.83 14.26 -0.80
N GLU A 336 -5.33 15.28 -1.49
CA GLU A 336 -6.59 15.96 -1.16
C GLU A 336 -7.82 15.02 -0.99
N PRO A 337 -7.94 13.90 -1.73
CA PRO A 337 -8.99 12.89 -1.46
C PRO A 337 -8.69 11.95 -0.29
N TYR A 338 -7.44 11.90 0.22
CA TYR A 338 -6.98 10.94 1.24
C TYR A 338 -6.61 11.57 2.60
N LEU A 339 -6.22 12.85 2.65
CA LEU A 339 -6.03 13.56 3.92
C LEU A 339 -7.36 13.79 4.64
N THR A 340 -8.46 13.92 3.88
CA THR A 340 -9.83 13.96 4.40
C THR A 340 -10.31 12.62 4.97
N LEU A 341 -9.62 11.50 4.67
CA LEU A 341 -9.91 10.17 5.22
C LEU A 341 -9.00 9.80 6.41
N ALA A 342 -7.93 10.56 6.65
CA ALA A 342 -6.94 10.27 7.69
C ALA A 342 -7.08 11.18 8.93
N GLU A 343 -7.83 12.27 8.83
CA GLU A 343 -8.49 12.84 10.01
C GLU A 343 -9.72 11.98 10.28
N GLU A 344 -9.62 11.06 11.24
CA GLU A 344 -10.78 10.56 11.97
C GLU A 344 -11.45 11.76 12.63
N SER A 345 -12.28 12.52 11.89
CA SER A 345 -13.40 13.16 12.53
C SER A 345 -14.31 12.03 12.98
N MET A 346 -14.65 12.04 14.27
CA MET A 346 -15.70 11.20 14.85
C MET A 346 -16.91 11.17 13.91
N PRO A 347 -17.81 10.18 13.94
CA PRO A 347 -19.07 10.28 13.19
C PRO A 347 -19.78 11.57 13.62
N GLU A 348 -19.58 12.65 12.86
CA GLU A 348 -19.98 14.00 13.23
C GLU A 348 -21.49 14.01 13.10
N ARG A 349 -22.14 13.87 14.26
CA ARG A 349 -23.56 14.11 14.39
C ARG A 349 -23.77 15.58 14.06
N TRP A 350 -24.77 15.88 13.22
CA TRP A 350 -25.18 17.26 12.93
C TRP A 350 -25.27 18.08 14.22
N THR A 351 -24.57 19.22 14.26
CA THR A 351 -24.57 20.15 15.40
C THR A 351 -25.37 21.39 15.03
N LEU A 352 -26.04 21.98 16.02
CA LEU A 352 -26.71 23.30 15.89
C LEU A 352 -25.76 24.46 16.23
N ASP A 353 -24.47 24.18 16.44
CA ASP A 353 -23.47 25.17 16.81
C ASP A 353 -23.01 25.93 15.55
N PRO A 354 -23.31 27.23 15.44
CA PRO A 354 -23.04 27.99 14.22
C PRO A 354 -21.54 28.05 13.86
N ASP A 355 -20.65 28.00 14.86
CA ASP A 355 -19.20 28.15 14.69
C ASP A 355 -18.47 26.83 14.38
N SER A 356 -19.21 25.73 14.22
CA SER A 356 -18.65 24.40 13.99
C SER A 356 -18.24 24.19 12.53
N THR A 357 -16.94 23.99 12.30
CA THR A 357 -16.38 23.65 10.97
C THR A 357 -16.89 22.32 10.40
N ALA A 358 -17.38 21.43 11.27
CA ALA A 358 -18.04 20.17 10.92
C ALA A 358 -19.26 20.37 10.00
N ARG A 359 -20.02 21.46 10.20
CA ARG A 359 -21.27 21.72 9.45
C ARG A 359 -21.01 21.88 7.96
N GLU A 360 -20.02 22.70 7.63
CA GLU A 360 -19.62 22.93 6.25
C GLU A 360 -19.14 21.64 5.58
N GLN A 361 -18.34 20.84 6.28
CA GLN A 361 -17.82 19.57 5.77
C GLN A 361 -18.94 18.55 5.50
N LEU A 362 -19.92 18.45 6.39
CA LEU A 362 -21.09 17.58 6.23
C LEU A 362 -21.99 18.01 5.07
N ILE A 363 -22.18 19.32 4.86
CA ILE A 363 -22.94 19.85 3.73
C ILE A 363 -22.20 19.59 2.43
N ARG A 364 -20.91 19.91 2.38
CA ARG A 364 -20.06 19.69 1.21
C ARG A 364 -20.06 18.23 0.79
N SER A 365 -19.83 17.30 1.72
CA SER A 365 -19.85 15.87 1.43
C SER A 365 -21.22 15.39 0.93
N ALA A 366 -22.32 15.87 1.52
CA ALA A 366 -23.67 15.52 1.05
C ALA A 366 -23.97 16.07 -0.35
N LEU A 367 -23.45 17.26 -0.71
CA LEU A 367 -23.60 17.84 -2.04
C LEU A 367 -22.72 17.12 -3.08
N ASP A 368 -21.50 16.71 -2.72
CA ASP A 368 -20.65 15.87 -3.56
C ASP A 368 -21.35 14.53 -3.90
N ASP A 369 -22.08 13.96 -2.93
CA ASP A 369 -22.85 12.72 -3.04
C ASP A 369 -24.28 12.87 -3.62
N LEU A 370 -24.66 14.06 -4.12
CA LEU A 370 -26.03 14.34 -4.58
C LEU A 370 -26.50 13.47 -5.78
N GLY A 371 -25.56 12.84 -6.49
CA GLY A 371 -25.80 11.90 -7.59
C GLY A 371 -25.75 10.42 -7.21
N THR A 372 -25.39 10.10 -5.97
CA THR A 372 -25.16 8.73 -5.48
C THR A 372 -26.12 8.41 -4.33
N PRO A 373 -27.32 7.85 -4.59
CA PRO A 373 -28.36 7.68 -3.57
C PRO A 373 -27.91 6.81 -2.38
N GLU A 374 -27.03 5.83 -2.61
CA GLU A 374 -26.48 4.99 -1.54
C GLU A 374 -25.53 5.74 -0.61
N ALA A 375 -24.72 6.67 -1.12
CA ALA A 375 -23.77 7.46 -0.33
C ALA A 375 -24.52 8.56 0.44
N LEU A 376 -25.44 9.24 -0.25
CA LEU A 376 -26.30 10.26 0.35
C LEU A 376 -27.15 9.71 1.50
N GLY A 377 -27.67 8.48 1.37
CA GLY A 377 -28.42 7.81 2.44
C GLY A 377 -27.59 7.43 3.67
N ARG A 378 -26.26 7.40 3.57
CA ARG A 378 -25.33 7.17 4.69
C ARG A 378 -24.91 8.46 5.39
N SER A 379 -25.18 9.62 4.79
CA SER A 379 -24.86 10.93 5.38
C SER A 379 -25.54 11.10 6.74
N PRO A 380 -24.87 11.72 7.75
CA PRO A 380 -25.50 12.09 9.01
C PRO A 380 -26.75 12.97 8.83
N LEU A 381 -26.82 13.75 7.75
CA LEU A 381 -27.97 14.58 7.40
C LEU A 381 -29.22 13.75 7.05
N ALA A 382 -29.07 12.54 6.51
CA ALA A 382 -30.18 11.67 6.17
C ALA A 382 -30.89 11.10 7.40
N ARG A 383 -30.26 11.21 8.58
CA ARG A 383 -30.80 10.79 9.88
C ARG A 383 -31.52 11.91 10.61
N LEU A 384 -31.62 13.10 10.01
CA LEU A 384 -32.35 14.21 10.60
C LEU A 384 -33.86 13.88 10.61
N PRO A 385 -34.59 14.14 11.71
CA PRO A 385 -36.02 13.87 11.80
C PRO A 385 -36.88 14.55 10.72
N SER A 386 -36.37 15.62 10.12
CA SER A 386 -36.99 16.36 9.01
C SER A 386 -36.92 15.61 7.66
N VAL A 387 -36.01 14.63 7.53
CA VAL A 387 -35.63 13.96 6.27
C VAL A 387 -36.02 12.48 6.24
N SER A 388 -36.48 11.92 7.37
CA SER A 388 -36.82 10.51 7.51
C SER A 388 -38.32 10.32 7.79
N ARG A 389 -39.19 10.88 6.94
CA ARG A 389 -40.65 10.92 7.18
C ARG A 389 -41.47 9.82 6.51
N GLY A 390 -40.84 8.86 5.83
CA GLY A 390 -41.52 7.63 5.40
C GLY A 390 -41.07 7.02 4.08
N GLY A 391 -40.10 7.62 3.38
CA GLY A 391 -39.51 7.11 2.14
C GLY A 391 -38.02 6.80 2.25
N SER A 392 -37.34 6.69 1.09
CA SER A 392 -35.88 6.57 1.04
C SER A 392 -35.25 7.87 1.55
N ALA A 393 -34.60 7.83 2.72
CA ALA A 393 -33.95 8.98 3.34
C ALA A 393 -32.96 9.70 2.39
N ALA A 394 -32.38 8.97 1.44
CA ALA A 394 -31.54 9.55 0.39
C ALA A 394 -32.33 10.42 -0.60
N ALA A 395 -33.53 9.99 -1.00
CA ALA A 395 -34.38 10.73 -1.93
C ALA A 395 -34.97 11.98 -1.26
N GLU A 396 -35.39 11.86 0.00
CA GLU A 396 -35.86 12.99 0.82
C GLU A 396 -34.74 14.00 1.07
N LEU A 397 -33.52 13.54 1.40
CA LEU A 397 -32.36 14.42 1.59
C LEU A 397 -31.99 15.14 0.30
N ARG A 398 -31.99 14.42 -0.83
CA ARG A 398 -31.72 15.00 -2.15
C ARG A 398 -32.72 16.08 -2.51
N ALA A 399 -34.01 15.79 -2.35
CA ALA A 399 -35.07 16.75 -2.63
C ALA A 399 -34.89 18.01 -1.77
N LEU A 400 -34.66 17.83 -0.47
CA LEU A 400 -34.41 18.94 0.45
C LEU A 400 -33.22 19.82 0.02
N LEU A 401 -32.07 19.22 -0.28
CA LEU A 401 -30.86 19.98 -0.67
C LEU A 401 -31.08 20.74 -1.99
N VAL A 402 -31.74 20.11 -2.97
CA VAL A 402 -32.07 20.75 -4.25
C VAL A 402 -33.05 21.90 -4.06
N ASP A 403 -34.06 21.73 -3.20
CA ASP A 403 -35.05 22.77 -2.90
C ASP A 403 -34.39 23.96 -2.21
N VAL A 404 -33.55 23.73 -1.20
CA VAL A 404 -32.81 24.79 -0.51
C VAL A 404 -31.89 25.55 -1.46
N ILE A 405 -31.14 24.85 -2.33
CA ILE A 405 -30.28 25.49 -3.33
C ILE A 405 -31.11 26.31 -4.32
N SER A 406 -32.28 25.82 -4.73
CA SER A 406 -33.18 26.52 -5.64
C SER A 406 -33.79 27.77 -4.99
N GLU A 407 -34.16 27.69 -3.70
CA GLU A 407 -34.60 28.84 -2.89
C GLU A 407 -33.51 29.90 -2.79
N LEU A 408 -32.26 29.49 -2.52
CA LEU A 408 -31.11 30.39 -2.47
C LEU A 408 -30.88 31.07 -3.82
N ALA A 409 -30.94 30.33 -4.93
CA ALA A 409 -30.79 30.87 -6.27
C ALA A 409 -31.90 31.88 -6.64
N ALA A 410 -33.08 31.78 -6.02
CA ALA A 410 -34.19 32.71 -6.19
C ALA A 410 -34.20 33.86 -5.15
N SER A 411 -33.18 33.95 -4.30
CA SER A 411 -33.13 34.95 -3.23
C SER A 411 -33.13 36.39 -3.80
N PRO A 412 -33.86 37.33 -3.18
CA PRO A 412 -33.81 38.74 -3.55
C PRO A 412 -32.47 39.40 -3.16
N ALA A 413 -31.68 38.76 -2.30
CA ALA A 413 -30.35 39.24 -1.93
C ALA A 413 -29.33 38.78 -3.00
N PRO A 414 -28.68 39.70 -3.74
CA PRO A 414 -27.82 39.34 -4.87
C PRO A 414 -26.68 38.39 -4.51
N ARG A 415 -26.11 38.55 -3.31
CA ARG A 415 -25.01 37.71 -2.81
C ARG A 415 -25.45 36.27 -2.54
N ASP A 416 -26.68 36.07 -2.08
CA ASP A 416 -27.22 34.75 -1.77
C ASP A 416 -27.69 34.06 -3.05
N ALA A 417 -28.30 34.82 -3.97
CA ALA A 417 -28.64 34.36 -5.32
C ALA A 417 -27.40 33.89 -6.09
N GLU A 418 -26.30 34.66 -6.06
CA GLU A 418 -25.02 34.27 -6.65
C GLU A 418 -24.48 32.95 -6.07
N ALA A 419 -24.55 32.77 -4.74
CA ALA A 419 -24.13 31.52 -4.09
C ALA A 419 -25.05 30.34 -4.46
N GLY A 420 -26.36 30.57 -4.53
CA GLY A 420 -27.34 29.57 -4.97
C GLY A 420 -27.13 29.15 -6.42
N HIS A 421 -26.92 30.10 -7.34
CA HIS A 421 -26.60 29.81 -8.74
C HIS A 421 -25.31 29.02 -8.90
N LEU A 422 -24.27 29.35 -8.12
CA LEU A 422 -23.00 28.61 -8.09
C LEU A 422 -23.23 27.15 -7.66
N LEU A 423 -23.90 26.93 -6.53
CA LEU A 423 -24.19 25.57 -6.04
C LEU A 423 -25.07 24.79 -7.02
N LEU A 424 -26.05 25.44 -7.64
CA LEU A 424 -26.96 24.82 -8.60
C LEU A 424 -26.23 24.39 -9.88
N ASP A 425 -25.36 25.23 -10.43
CA ASP A 425 -24.59 24.90 -11.63
C ASP A 425 -23.51 23.83 -11.36
N TYR A 426 -22.88 23.85 -10.18
CA TYR A 426 -21.84 22.88 -9.82
C TYR A 426 -22.40 21.51 -9.40
N TYR A 427 -23.31 21.49 -8.43
CA TYR A 427 -23.77 20.26 -7.79
C TYR A 427 -24.99 19.62 -8.46
N VAL A 428 -25.96 20.44 -8.88
CA VAL A 428 -27.26 19.95 -9.40
C VAL A 428 -27.20 19.73 -10.90
N ARG A 429 -26.77 20.75 -11.66
CA ARG A 429 -26.69 20.69 -13.13
C ARG A 429 -25.39 20.10 -13.65
N ARG A 430 -24.32 20.10 -12.84
CA ARG A 430 -22.99 19.55 -13.18
C ARG A 430 -22.44 20.11 -14.50
N VAL A 431 -22.48 21.45 -14.64
CA VAL A 431 -22.19 22.17 -15.90
C VAL A 431 -20.73 22.03 -16.33
N GLY A 432 -19.79 21.79 -15.40
CA GLY A 432 -18.38 21.62 -15.73
C GLY A 432 -17.46 21.74 -14.51
N SER A 433 -16.17 21.99 -14.77
CA SER A 433 -15.17 22.23 -13.73
C SER A 433 -15.37 23.59 -13.05
N HIS A 434 -14.64 23.82 -11.96
CA HIS A 434 -14.61 25.09 -11.23
C HIS A 434 -14.34 26.28 -12.16
N GLU A 435 -13.43 26.13 -13.12
CA GLU A 435 -13.04 27.17 -14.07
C GLU A 435 -14.20 27.55 -15.01
N VAL A 436 -14.94 26.55 -15.52
CA VAL A 436 -16.10 26.77 -16.40
C VAL A 436 -17.20 27.55 -15.67
N ILE A 437 -17.44 27.25 -14.39
CA ILE A 437 -18.47 27.93 -13.59
C ILE A 437 -18.03 29.36 -13.26
N MET A 438 -16.76 29.55 -12.94
CA MET A 438 -16.19 30.87 -12.72
C MET A 438 -16.32 31.77 -13.95
N GLU A 439 -16.03 31.25 -15.14
CA GLU A 439 -16.20 31.97 -16.40
C GLU A 439 -17.66 32.33 -16.65
N ARG A 440 -18.57 31.37 -16.45
CA ARG A 440 -20.01 31.53 -16.70
C ARG A 440 -20.66 32.53 -15.76
N LEU A 441 -20.27 32.53 -14.49
CA LEU A 441 -20.78 33.45 -13.47
C LEU A 441 -19.95 34.74 -13.37
N HIS A 442 -18.96 34.91 -14.25
CA HIS A 442 -18.05 36.06 -14.27
C HIS A 442 -17.38 36.34 -12.91
N MET A 443 -16.96 35.28 -12.21
CA MET A 443 -16.36 35.36 -10.89
C MET A 443 -14.85 35.14 -10.94
N SER A 444 -14.11 35.96 -10.18
CA SER A 444 -12.69 35.70 -9.91
C SER A 444 -12.51 34.48 -8.99
N ARG A 445 -11.33 33.85 -9.02
CA ARG A 445 -11.03 32.67 -8.17
C ARG A 445 -11.26 32.94 -6.67
N PRO A 446 -10.81 34.08 -6.10
CA PRO A 446 -11.11 34.40 -4.70
C PRO A 446 -12.61 34.63 -4.44
N THR A 447 -13.33 35.25 -5.37
CA THR A 447 -14.78 35.47 -5.24
C THR A 447 -15.53 34.14 -5.25
N TYR A 448 -15.15 33.22 -6.14
CA TYR A 448 -15.75 31.90 -6.25
C TYR A 448 -15.71 31.14 -4.92
N TYR A 449 -14.52 30.99 -4.30
CA TYR A 449 -14.41 30.25 -3.05
C TYR A 449 -15.12 30.94 -1.88
N ARG A 450 -15.13 32.28 -1.85
CA ARG A 450 -15.91 33.02 -0.86
C ARG A 450 -17.42 32.80 -1.02
N ARG A 451 -17.92 32.76 -2.26
CA ARG A 451 -19.33 32.49 -2.55
C ARG A 451 -19.72 31.04 -2.28
N LEU A 452 -18.82 30.11 -2.57
CA LEU A 452 -19.00 28.69 -2.28
C LEU A 452 -19.14 28.45 -0.76
N HIS A 453 -18.20 29.01 0.03
CA HIS A 453 -18.24 28.93 1.49
C HIS A 453 -19.52 29.56 2.07
N HIS A 454 -19.85 30.79 1.63
CA HIS A 454 -21.10 31.48 1.98
C HIS A 454 -22.35 30.64 1.64
N GLY A 455 -22.32 29.94 0.51
CA GLY A 455 -23.40 29.03 0.11
C GLY A 455 -23.57 27.86 1.08
N TYR A 456 -22.48 27.23 1.53
CA TYR A 456 -22.55 26.16 2.52
C TYR A 456 -23.11 26.64 3.86
N GLU A 457 -22.69 27.82 4.33
CA GLU A 457 -23.24 28.42 5.56
C GLU A 457 -24.76 28.64 5.47
N LEU A 458 -25.24 29.17 4.34
CA LEU A 458 -26.67 29.41 4.10
C LEU A 458 -27.48 28.11 4.07
N VAL A 459 -26.98 27.07 3.40
CA VAL A 459 -27.61 25.74 3.38
C VAL A 459 -27.69 25.17 4.79
N GLY A 460 -26.61 25.28 5.57
CA GLY A 460 -26.58 24.80 6.94
C GLY A 460 -27.57 25.52 7.85
N ASN A 461 -27.62 26.84 7.75
CA ASN A 461 -28.57 27.65 8.51
C ASN A 461 -30.03 27.31 8.16
N ARG A 462 -30.31 26.98 6.89
CA ARG A 462 -31.65 26.56 6.46
C ARG A 462 -32.02 25.18 7.00
N ILE A 463 -31.08 24.23 7.02
CA ILE A 463 -31.28 22.91 7.63
C ILE A 463 -31.57 23.04 9.15
N ASP A 464 -30.92 23.98 9.83
CA ASP A 464 -31.17 24.24 11.25
C ASP A 464 -32.58 24.78 11.50
N GLN A 465 -33.02 25.75 10.70
CA GLN A 465 -34.39 26.27 10.80
C GLN A 465 -35.43 25.16 10.66
N LEU A 466 -35.23 24.25 9.69
CA LEU A 466 -36.12 23.10 9.48
C LEU A 466 -36.03 22.05 10.60
N SER A 467 -34.84 21.87 11.18
CA SER A 467 -34.63 20.97 12.32
C SER A 467 -35.27 21.51 13.61
N VAL A 468 -35.26 22.83 13.81
CA VAL A 468 -35.89 23.51 14.95
C VAL A 468 -37.41 23.55 14.79
N ALA A 469 -37.93 23.90 13.61
CA ALA A 469 -39.37 23.94 13.34
C ALA A 469 -40.05 22.58 13.56
N ASN A 470 -39.36 21.48 13.26
CA ASN A 470 -39.88 20.12 13.44
C ASN A 470 -39.76 19.57 14.88
N ARG A 471 -39.13 20.30 15.82
CA ARG A 471 -39.12 19.96 17.25
C ARG A 471 -40.31 20.51 18.04
N VAL A 472 -41.09 21.42 17.45
CA VAL A 472 -42.29 21.99 18.09
C VAL A 472 -43.47 21.03 17.83
N PRO A 473 -44.06 20.40 18.86
CA PRO A 473 -45.29 19.64 18.67
C PRO A 473 -46.41 20.61 18.29
N VAL A 474 -47.02 20.40 17.13
CA VAL A 474 -48.31 21.01 16.79
C VAL A 474 -49.33 20.51 17.80
N LYS A 475 -49.64 21.35 18.79
CA LYS A 475 -50.93 21.31 19.49
C LYS A 475 -51.86 22.24 18.73
N GLU A 476 -52.75 21.66 17.94
CA GLU A 476 -54.18 21.96 18.06
C GLU A 476 -54.89 20.64 18.40
#